data_AF-A0A829QLQ0-F1
#
_entry.id   AF-A0A829QLQ0-F1
#
_cell.length_a   1.000
_cell.length_b   1.000
_cell.length_c   1.000
_cell.angle_alpha   90.00
_cell.angle_beta   90.00
_cell.angle_gamma   90.00
#
_symmetry.space_group_name_H-M   'P 1'
#
loop_
_entity.id
_entity.type
_entity.pdbx_description
1 polymer ?
#
loop_
_entity_poly.entity_id
_entity_poly.type
_entity_poly.pdbx_seq_one_letter_code
_entity_poly.pdbx_strand_id
1 'polypeptide(L)'
;MANAIAAKLAPHQWCYVPTYLDRRLDRRFFVKVVDGRRTAHLHLLTNDSARWHQQLAFRDALRIDPDLVRTYADLKIQLAKHHRHDREAYTAGKQLFINEVLTRHAHDN
;
A
#
# COMPACT_ATOMS: atom_id res chain seq x y z
N MET A 1 10.23 -19.35 -4.85
CA MET A 1 9.39 -19.03 -3.67
C MET A 1 8.02 -18.44 -4.04
N ALA A 2 7.95 -17.34 -4.82
CA ALA A 2 6.66 -16.73 -5.19
C ALA A 2 5.70 -17.68 -5.94
N ASN A 3 6.21 -18.53 -6.82
CA ASN A 3 5.40 -19.49 -7.58
C ASN A 3 4.68 -20.52 -6.70
N ALA A 4 5.33 -20.99 -5.62
CA ALA A 4 4.70 -21.96 -4.71
C ALA A 4 3.57 -21.30 -3.90
N ILE A 5 3.75 -20.05 -3.47
CA ILE A 5 2.71 -19.29 -2.78
C ILE A 5 1.56 -18.98 -3.74
N ALA A 6 1.86 -18.57 -4.97
CA ALA A 6 0.85 -18.33 -5.99
C ALA A 6 -0.02 -19.56 -6.27
N ALA A 7 0.59 -20.75 -6.39
CA ALA A 7 -0.14 -22.00 -6.56
C ALA A 7 -1.11 -22.29 -5.40
N LYS A 8 -0.72 -21.98 -4.15
CA LYS A 8 -1.58 -22.15 -2.97
C LYS A 8 -2.71 -21.13 -2.90
N LEU A 9 -2.49 -19.91 -3.36
CA LEU A 9 -3.47 -18.82 -3.28
C LEU A 9 -4.45 -18.79 -4.45
N ALA A 10 -4.07 -19.32 -5.61
CA ALA A 10 -4.89 -19.32 -6.83
C ALA A 10 -6.29 -19.95 -6.66
N PRO A 11 -6.47 -21.10 -5.96
CA PRO A 11 -7.80 -21.67 -5.70
C PRO A 11 -8.73 -20.73 -4.91
N HIS A 12 -8.17 -19.75 -4.20
CA HIS A 12 -8.91 -18.76 -3.42
C HIS A 12 -9.05 -17.42 -4.14
N GLN A 13 -8.98 -17.41 -5.47
CA GLN A 13 -9.19 -16.25 -6.33
C GLN A 13 -8.12 -15.14 -6.21
N TRP A 14 -6.93 -15.49 -5.71
CA TRP A 14 -5.80 -14.58 -5.70
C TRP A 14 -4.97 -14.73 -6.97
N CYS A 15 -4.75 -13.62 -7.65
CA CYS A 15 -3.90 -13.54 -8.82
C CYS A 15 -2.56 -12.91 -8.44
N TYR A 16 -1.46 -13.62 -8.73
CA TYR A 16 -0.13 -13.03 -8.58
C TYR A 16 0.09 -11.95 -9.63
N VAL A 17 0.59 -10.78 -9.21
CA VAL A 17 1.02 -9.71 -10.10
C VAL A 17 2.53 -9.84 -10.31
N PRO A 18 2.99 -10.20 -11.52
CA PRO A 18 4.40 -10.29 -11.83
C PRO A 18 5.14 -8.99 -11.50
N THR A 19 6.40 -9.12 -11.07
CA THR A 19 7.22 -7.97 -10.62
C THR A 19 7.40 -6.91 -11.71
N TYR A 20 7.45 -7.28 -12.99
CA TYR A 20 7.55 -6.33 -14.09
C TYR A 20 6.27 -5.48 -14.27
N LEU A 21 5.10 -6.00 -13.88
CA LEU A 21 3.85 -5.23 -13.83
C LEU A 21 3.69 -4.45 -12.53
N ASP A 22 4.15 -5.00 -11.40
CA ASP A 22 4.07 -4.33 -10.10
C ASP A 22 5.08 -3.17 -9.97
N ARG A 23 6.20 -3.25 -10.71
CA ARG A 23 7.31 -2.27 -10.70
C ARG A 23 7.90 -2.03 -9.30
N ARG A 24 7.69 -2.95 -8.36
CA ARG A 24 8.13 -2.91 -6.97
C ARG A 24 8.83 -4.20 -6.61
N LEU A 25 10.10 -4.10 -6.23
CA LEU A 25 10.97 -5.27 -5.98
C LEU A 25 10.92 -5.74 -4.52
N ASP A 26 10.52 -4.83 -3.62
CA ASP A 26 10.43 -5.00 -2.16
C ASP A 26 9.25 -5.87 -1.70
N ARG A 27 8.41 -6.32 -2.63
CA ARG A 27 7.23 -7.13 -2.30
C ARG A 27 6.91 -8.22 -3.32
N ARG A 28 6.03 -9.12 -2.94
CA ARG A 28 5.22 -9.93 -3.87
C ARG A 28 3.77 -9.50 -3.72
N PHE A 29 3.16 -9.13 -4.84
CA PHE A 29 1.84 -8.53 -4.86
C PHE A 29 0.81 -9.49 -5.44
N PHE A 30 -0.31 -9.62 -4.76
CA PHE A 30 -1.45 -10.41 -5.20
C PHE A 30 -2.72 -9.57 -5.12
N VAL A 31 -3.63 -9.81 -6.06
CA VAL A 31 -4.93 -9.15 -6.10
C VAL A 31 -6.00 -10.23 -6.07
N LYS A 32 -6.97 -10.10 -5.16
CA LYS A 32 -8.14 -10.96 -5.15
C LYS A 32 -9.16 -10.42 -6.15
N VAL A 33 -9.62 -11.28 -7.06
CA VAL A 33 -10.63 -10.92 -8.07
C VAL A 33 -11.86 -11.80 -7.90
N VAL A 34 -13.00 -11.19 -7.60
CA VAL A 34 -14.30 -11.85 -7.45
C VAL A 34 -15.26 -11.19 -8.43
N ASP A 35 -15.94 -11.98 -9.26
CA ASP A 35 -16.89 -11.50 -10.28
C ASP A 35 -16.31 -10.40 -11.18
N GLY A 36 -15.06 -10.58 -11.63
CA GLY A 36 -14.35 -9.62 -12.48
C GLY A 36 -13.90 -8.34 -11.76
N ARG A 37 -14.12 -8.22 -10.46
CA ARG A 37 -13.79 -7.03 -9.65
C ARG A 37 -12.67 -7.31 -8.67
N ARG A 38 -11.73 -6.36 -8.55
CA ARG A 38 -10.67 -6.42 -7.54
C ARG A 38 -11.27 -6.11 -6.17
N THR A 39 -11.19 -7.06 -5.23
CA THR A 39 -11.80 -6.93 -3.89
C THR A 39 -10.77 -6.74 -2.78
N ALA A 40 -9.56 -7.27 -2.96
CA ALA A 40 -8.50 -7.14 -1.97
C ALA A 40 -7.11 -7.09 -2.60
N HIS A 41 -6.18 -6.49 -1.86
CA HIS A 41 -4.76 -6.42 -2.17
C HIS A 41 -3.99 -7.15 -1.07
N LEU A 42 -3.10 -8.07 -1.45
CA LEU A 42 -2.21 -8.76 -0.54
C LEU A 42 -0.77 -8.42 -0.91
N HIS A 43 -0.05 -7.85 0.05
CA HIS A 43 1.36 -7.53 -0.06
C HIS A 43 2.14 -8.51 0.83
N LEU A 44 2.98 -9.34 0.23
CA LEU A 44 3.93 -10.15 0.97
C LEU A 44 5.27 -9.42 0.97
N LEU A 45 5.77 -9.11 2.16
CA LEU A 45 7.06 -8.48 2.40
C LEU A 45 7.85 -9.31 3.40
N THR A 46 9.17 -9.17 3.39
CA THR A 46 10.02 -9.70 4.46
C THR A 46 9.97 -8.75 5.67
N ASN A 47 10.05 -9.31 6.88
CA ASN A 47 9.95 -8.56 8.13
C ASN A 47 11.12 -7.58 8.36
N ASP A 48 12.28 -7.87 7.79
CA ASP A 48 13.49 -7.05 7.80
C ASP A 48 13.44 -5.88 6.81
N SER A 49 12.46 -5.84 5.91
CA SER A 49 12.37 -4.78 4.92
C SER A 49 12.04 -3.43 5.57
N ALA A 50 12.69 -2.36 5.11
CA ALA A 50 12.35 -0.99 5.51
C ALA A 50 10.86 -0.69 5.25
N ARG A 51 10.32 -1.20 4.14
CA ARG A 51 8.92 -1.04 3.76
C ARG A 51 7.97 -1.64 4.80
N TRP A 52 8.30 -2.79 5.38
CA TRP A 52 7.51 -3.42 6.44
C TRP A 52 7.38 -2.53 7.68
N HIS A 53 8.48 -1.94 8.12
CA HIS A 53 8.48 -1.04 9.27
C HIS A 53 7.73 0.27 8.98
N GLN A 54 7.98 0.87 7.81
CA GLN A 54 7.31 2.11 7.40
C GLN A 54 5.79 1.99 7.32
N GLN A 55 5.24 0.87 6.81
CA GLN A 55 3.78 0.71 6.76
C GLN A 55 3.15 0.57 8.15
N LEU A 56 3.84 -0.08 9.09
CA LEU A 56 3.37 -0.22 10.47
C LEU A 56 3.43 1.10 11.21
N ALA A 57 4.57 1.81 11.13
CA ALA A 57 4.75 3.12 11.75
C ALA A 57 3.71 4.13 11.24
N PHE A 58 3.46 4.18 9.93
CA PHE A 58 2.44 5.07 9.36
C PHE A 58 1.02 4.71 9.86
N ARG A 59 0.69 3.41 9.93
CA ARG A 59 -0.60 2.95 10.47
C ARG A 59 -0.77 3.37 11.93
N ASP A 60 0.28 3.21 12.72
CA ASP A 60 0.22 3.46 14.16
C ASP A 60 0.16 4.96 14.46
N ALA A 61 0.89 5.80 13.71
CA ALA A 61 0.73 7.26 13.74
C ALA A 61 -0.72 7.70 13.47
N LEU A 62 -1.36 7.15 12.43
CA LEU A 62 -2.77 7.43 12.12
C LEU A 62 -3.74 6.95 13.20
N ARG A 63 -3.40 5.91 13.97
CA ARG A 63 -4.27 5.41 15.06
C ARG A 63 -4.19 6.29 16.30
N ILE A 64 -3.06 6.96 16.51
CA ILE A 64 -2.79 7.80 17.67
C ILE A 64 -3.33 9.22 17.45
N ASP A 65 -3.24 9.74 16.22
CA ASP A 65 -3.58 11.14 15.91
C ASP A 65 -4.79 11.25 14.94
N PRO A 66 -5.99 11.61 15.46
CA PRO A 66 -7.18 11.85 14.64
C PRO A 66 -7.05 13.00 13.63
N ASP A 67 -6.19 13.99 13.88
CA ASP A 67 -5.96 15.11 12.96
C ASP A 67 -5.16 14.67 11.74
N LEU A 68 -4.21 13.74 11.91
CA LEU A 68 -3.54 13.08 10.78
C LEU A 68 -4.52 12.27 9.93
N VAL A 69 -5.49 11.60 10.56
CA VAL A 69 -6.54 10.86 9.83
C VAL A 69 -7.37 11.80 8.96
N ARG A 70 -7.81 12.92 9.52
CA ARG A 70 -8.59 13.94 8.78
C ARG A 70 -7.78 14.49 7.61
N THR A 71 -6.56 14.93 7.88
CA THR A 71 -5.66 15.49 6.86
C THR A 71 -5.38 14.49 5.74
N TYR A 72 -5.12 13.23 6.08
CA TYR A 72 -4.87 12.19 5.09
C TYR A 72 -6.13 11.82 4.29
N ALA A 73 -7.31 11.84 4.91
CA ALA A 73 -8.58 11.62 4.23
C ALA A 73 -8.84 12.71 3.19
N ASP A 74 -8.69 13.99 3.58
CA ASP A 74 -8.88 15.14 2.70
C ASP A 74 -7.90 15.11 1.53
N LEU A 75 -6.63 14.81 1.79
CA LEU A 75 -5.62 14.64 0.75
C LEU A 75 -6.02 13.56 -0.26
N LYS A 76 -6.47 12.39 0.20
CA LYS A 76 -6.92 11.31 -0.69
C LYS A 76 -8.11 11.74 -1.56
N ILE A 77 -9.06 12.48 -0.99
CA ILE A 77 -10.22 12.99 -1.74
C ILE A 77 -9.75 13.97 -2.82
N GLN A 78 -8.85 14.89 -2.49
CA GLN A 78 -8.33 15.87 -3.46
C GLN A 78 -7.54 15.18 -4.58
N LEU A 79 -6.64 14.27 -4.24
CA LEU A 79 -5.86 13.53 -5.24
C LEU A 79 -6.75 12.67 -6.14
N ALA A 80 -7.80 12.05 -5.59
CA ALA A 80 -8.75 11.26 -6.39
C ALA A 80 -9.54 12.12 -7.37
N LYS A 81 -9.85 13.37 -7.01
CA LYS A 81 -10.49 14.35 -7.91
C LYS A 81 -9.54 14.76 -9.05
N HIS A 82 -8.29 15.10 -8.72
CA HIS A 82 -7.31 15.60 -9.69
C HIS A 82 -6.71 14.51 -10.59
N HIS A 83 -6.52 13.31 -10.06
CA HIS A 83 -5.86 12.19 -10.76
C HIS A 83 -6.82 11.02 -11.01
N ARG A 84 -8.06 11.33 -11.41
CA ARG A 84 -9.13 10.32 -11.61
C ARG A 84 -8.72 9.17 -12.55
N HIS A 85 -7.93 9.48 -13.58
CA HIS A 85 -7.47 8.53 -14.59
C HIS A 85 -5.98 8.19 -14.46
N ASP A 86 -5.29 8.76 -13.47
CA ASP A 86 -3.86 8.55 -13.26
C ASP A 86 -3.60 7.99 -11.86
N ARG A 87 -3.58 6.66 -11.79
CA ARG A 87 -3.35 5.94 -10.54
C ARG A 87 -1.91 6.12 -10.02
N GLU A 88 -0.94 6.33 -10.92
CA GLU A 88 0.46 6.52 -10.53
C GLU A 88 0.62 7.88 -9.85
N ALA A 89 0.09 8.96 -10.45
CA ALA A 89 0.09 10.28 -9.84
C ALA A 89 -0.68 10.33 -8.50
N TYR A 90 -1.84 9.68 -8.42
CA TYR A 90 -2.56 9.52 -7.15
C TYR A 90 -1.71 8.84 -6.07
N THR A 91 -0.96 7.81 -6.46
CA THR A 91 -0.08 7.07 -5.53
C THR A 91 1.09 7.93 -5.09
N ALA A 92 1.72 8.65 -6.02
CA ALA A 92 2.84 9.53 -5.76
C ALA A 92 2.46 10.73 -4.87
N GLY A 93 1.29 11.35 -5.11
CA GLY A 93 0.82 12.49 -4.32
C GLY A 93 0.61 12.17 -2.83
N LYS A 94 0.24 10.92 -2.49
CA LYS A 94 0.16 10.48 -1.09
C LYS A 94 1.54 10.25 -0.46
N GLN A 95 2.55 9.95 -1.26
CA GLN A 95 3.86 9.54 -0.77
C GLN A 95 4.55 10.68 -0.01
N LEU A 96 4.38 11.93 -0.44
CA LEU A 96 4.92 13.10 0.25
C LEU A 96 4.40 13.19 1.69
N PHE A 97 3.08 13.17 1.87
CA PHE A 97 2.45 13.17 3.18
C PHE A 97 2.85 11.98 4.05
N ILE A 98 2.90 10.78 3.47
CA ILE A 98 3.35 9.58 4.20
C ILE A 98 4.77 9.76 4.72
N ASN A 99 5.68 10.29 3.89
CA ASN A 99 7.06 10.52 4.30
C ASN A 99 7.15 11.58 5.41
N GLU A 100 6.39 12.68 5.32
CA GLU A 100 6.35 13.70 6.37
C GLU A 100 5.89 13.14 7.72
N VAL A 101 4.83 12.33 7.72
CA VAL A 101 4.34 11.65 8.94
C VAL A 101 5.40 10.72 9.50
N LEU A 102 6.05 9.91 8.65
CA LEU A 102 7.10 8.99 9.07
C LEU A 102 8.31 9.70 9.63
N THR A 103 8.71 10.85 9.07
CA THR A 103 9.82 11.65 9.61
C THR A 103 9.47 12.23 10.98
N ARG A 104 8.27 12.78 11.16
CA ARG A 104 7.84 13.36 12.45
C ARG A 104 7.82 12.31 13.57
N HIS A 105 7.22 11.15 13.32
CA HIS A 105 7.10 10.09 14.32
C HIS A 105 8.34 9.21 14.49
N ALA A 106 9.37 9.36 13.63
CA ALA A 106 10.66 8.73 13.87
C ALA A 106 11.47 9.42 14.97
N HIS A 107 11.13 10.66 15.33
CA HIS A 107 11.80 11.44 16.37
C HIS A 107 11.13 11.34 17.76
N ASP A 108 9.96 10.71 17.85
CA ASP A 108 9.17 10.56 19.08
C ASP A 108 9.40 9.20 19.78
N ASN A 109 10.40 8.43 19.35
CA ASN A 109 10.68 7.06 19.80
C ASN A 109 12.13 6.90 20.29
#